data_AF-A0A090V3K9-F1
#
_entry.id   AF-A0A090V3K9-F1
#
_cell.length_a   1.000
_cell.length_b   1.000
_cell.length_c   1.000
_cell.angle_alpha   90.00
_cell.angle_beta   90.00
_cell.angle_gamma   90.00
#
_symmetry.space_group_name_H-M   'P 1'
#
loop_
_entity.id
_entity.type
_entity.pdbx_description
1 polymer ?
#
loop_
_entity_poly.entity_id
_entity_poly.type
_entity_poly.pdbx_seq_one_letter_code
_entity_poly.pdbx_strand_id
1 'polypeptide(L)'
;MRVYDVDMVSNLVEEFFKTKEVREIMHYVISYKLNDWEKWFQIKFAHFIHQKNEYIVEREVTAYLDTMLFPDSSHVKIDLVLREQDPLFSKGFIFIEVKCTKKASALIKGLKEDKDKIKAIKKCEYRKRSFVGIGFYLLCDPETSDRMDSYVTTKLKGTHELFNICKCSQQSKCKCEFKKIGVVIY
;
A
#
# COMPACT_ATOMS: atom_id res chain seq x y z
N MET A 1 9.95 -8.43 8.02
CA MET A 1 8.81 -7.53 8.32
C MET A 1 8.53 -7.59 9.81
N ARG A 2 8.28 -6.45 10.45
CA ARG A 2 7.89 -6.40 11.86
C ARG A 2 6.38 -6.27 11.92
N VAL A 3 5.71 -7.12 12.70
CA VAL A 3 4.24 -7.13 12.83
C VAL A 3 3.72 -5.73 13.19
N TYR A 4 4.36 -5.09 14.17
CA TYR A 4 4.07 -3.70 14.56
C TYR A 4 4.07 -2.70 13.40
N ASP A 5 5.01 -2.80 12.45
CA ASP A 5 5.08 -1.88 11.31
C ASP A 5 3.93 -2.10 10.32
N VAL A 6 3.50 -3.35 10.15
CA VAL A 6 2.33 -3.70 9.32
C VAL A 6 1.06 -3.16 9.95
N ASP A 7 0.90 -3.36 11.26
CA ASP A 7 -0.28 -2.90 11.98
C ASP A 7 -0.38 -1.38 11.94
N MET A 8 0.75 -0.68 12.13
CA MET A 8 0.81 0.77 12.05
C MET A 8 0.40 1.29 10.65
N VAL A 9 0.96 0.71 9.58
CA VAL A 9 0.58 1.08 8.21
C VAL A 9 -0.88 0.70 7.92
N SER A 10 -1.36 -0.43 8.43
CA SER A 10 -2.75 -0.86 8.28
C SER A 10 -3.72 0.12 8.91
N ASN A 11 -3.45 0.58 10.14
CA ASN A 11 -4.25 1.59 10.82
C ASN A 11 -4.27 2.92 10.04
N LEU A 12 -3.11 3.36 9.54
CA LEU A 12 -3.02 4.58 8.72
C LEU A 12 -3.84 4.46 7.42
N VAL A 13 -3.78 3.32 6.74
CA VAL A 13 -4.57 3.06 5.53
C VAL A 13 -6.06 3.03 5.87
N GLU A 14 -6.45 2.34 6.95
CA GLU A 14 -7.85 2.26 7.37
C GLU A 14 -8.43 3.65 7.66
N GLU A 15 -7.71 4.47 8.42
CA GLU A 15 -8.10 5.85 8.70
C GLU A 15 -8.17 6.71 7.44
N PHE A 16 -7.23 6.54 6.50
CA PHE A 16 -7.23 7.25 5.22
C PHE A 16 -8.52 6.95 4.43
N PHE A 17 -8.95 5.68 4.37
CA PHE A 17 -10.18 5.29 3.71
C PHE A 17 -11.46 5.68 4.46
N LYS A 18 -11.40 6.10 5.74
CA LYS A 18 -12.55 6.67 6.46
C LYS A 18 -12.88 8.09 5.97
N THR A 19 -11.90 8.80 5.43
CA THR A 19 -12.06 10.18 4.92
C THR A 19 -13.10 10.24 3.79
N LYS A 20 -14.05 11.19 3.86
CA LYS A 20 -15.14 11.31 2.87
C LYS A 20 -14.59 11.53 1.46
N GLU A 21 -13.69 12.50 1.29
CA GLU A 21 -13.06 12.82 -0.01
C GLU A 21 -12.39 11.58 -0.64
N VAL A 22 -11.63 10.83 0.16
CA VAL A 22 -10.95 9.60 -0.30
C VAL A 22 -11.96 8.59 -0.80
N ARG A 23 -13.04 8.31 -0.05
CA ARG A 23 -14.09 7.39 -0.50
C ARG A 23 -14.75 7.85 -1.79
N GLU A 24 -14.95 9.16 -1.97
CA GLU A 24 -15.55 9.71 -3.18
C GLU A 24 -14.66 9.53 -4.41
N ILE A 25 -13.36 9.76 -4.28
CA ILE A 25 -12.39 9.56 -5.36
C ILE A 25 -12.24 8.07 -5.65
N MET A 26 -12.17 7.24 -4.63
CA MET A 26 -12.06 5.79 -4.80
C MET A 26 -13.31 5.22 -5.49
N HIS A 27 -14.50 5.71 -5.14
CA HIS A 27 -15.71 5.37 -5.88
C HIS A 27 -15.59 5.67 -7.38
N TYR A 28 -15.03 6.83 -7.74
CA TYR A 28 -14.76 7.18 -9.13
C TYR A 28 -13.75 6.20 -9.77
N VAL A 29 -12.62 5.93 -9.10
CA VAL A 29 -11.59 4.98 -9.57
C VAL A 29 -12.19 3.61 -9.90
N ILE A 30 -13.04 3.04 -9.04
CA ILE A 30 -13.60 1.71 -9.30
C ILE A 30 -14.71 1.76 -10.35
N SER A 31 -15.58 2.78 -10.31
CA SER A 31 -16.68 2.93 -11.27
C SER A 31 -16.17 3.02 -12.72
N TYR A 32 -15.03 3.69 -12.92
CA TYR A 32 -14.39 3.83 -14.22
C TYR A 32 -13.24 2.83 -14.45
N LYS A 33 -13.03 1.89 -13.52
CA LYS A 33 -12.00 0.85 -13.57
C LYS A 33 -10.61 1.43 -13.89
N LEU A 34 -10.24 2.54 -13.26
CA LEU A 34 -8.93 3.17 -13.46
C LEU A 34 -7.81 2.33 -12.82
N ASN A 35 -6.63 2.30 -13.45
CA ASN A 35 -5.49 1.49 -13.00
C ASN A 35 -4.21 2.29 -12.71
N ASP A 36 -4.22 3.59 -12.97
CA ASP A 36 -3.07 4.49 -12.97
C ASP A 36 -3.11 5.50 -11.81
N TRP A 37 -3.90 5.21 -10.77
CA TRP A 37 -4.12 6.08 -9.62
C TRP A 37 -3.10 5.90 -8.49
N GLU A 38 -2.07 5.06 -8.69
CA GLU A 38 -1.00 4.79 -7.71
C GLU A 38 -0.31 6.08 -7.23
N LYS A 39 0.08 6.95 -8.17
CA LYS A 39 0.69 8.25 -7.83
C LYS A 39 -0.26 9.12 -7.02
N TRP A 40 -1.55 9.17 -7.38
CA TRP A 40 -2.55 9.93 -6.62
C TRP A 40 -2.64 9.43 -5.18
N PHE A 41 -2.68 8.11 -4.98
CA PHE A 41 -2.72 7.51 -3.65
C PHE A 41 -1.49 7.90 -2.85
N GLN A 42 -0.30 7.73 -3.43
CA GLN A 42 0.94 8.11 -2.78
C GLN A 42 0.93 9.61 -2.36
N ILE A 43 0.32 10.52 -3.16
CA ILE A 43 0.34 11.97 -2.88
C ILE A 43 -0.58 12.24 -1.70
N LYS A 44 -1.82 11.74 -1.82
CA LYS A 44 -2.86 11.97 -0.83
C LYS A 44 -2.57 11.26 0.49
N PHE A 45 -2.00 10.07 0.44
CA PHE A 45 -1.64 9.31 1.63
C PHE A 45 -0.46 9.96 2.37
N ALA A 46 0.58 10.41 1.65
CA ALA A 46 1.67 11.18 2.26
C ALA A 46 1.15 12.46 2.91
N HIS A 47 0.29 13.20 2.22
CA HIS A 47 -0.32 14.41 2.78
C HIS A 47 -1.15 14.12 4.04
N PHE A 48 -1.98 13.07 4.01
CA PHE A 48 -2.77 12.62 5.15
C PHE A 48 -1.89 12.26 6.36
N ILE A 49 -0.81 11.51 6.15
CA ILE A 49 0.13 11.15 7.21
C ILE A 49 0.81 12.42 7.77
N HIS A 50 1.26 13.31 6.90
CA HIS A 50 1.94 14.54 7.30
C HIS A 50 1.05 15.40 8.22
N GLN A 51 -0.26 15.48 7.96
CA GLN A 51 -1.22 16.23 8.77
C GLN A 51 -1.39 15.71 10.21
N LYS A 52 -0.98 14.46 10.50
CA LYS A 52 -1.10 13.89 11.85
C LYS A 52 -0.05 14.43 12.82
N ASN A 53 1.02 15.07 12.34
CA ASN A 53 2.11 15.62 13.16
C ASN A 53 2.85 14.61 14.08
N GLU A 54 2.50 13.33 14.04
CA GLU A 54 3.17 12.25 14.80
C GLU A 54 4.20 11.49 13.95
N TYR A 55 4.23 11.76 12.65
CA TYR A 55 5.02 11.03 11.67
C TYR A 55 5.89 11.96 10.83
N ILE A 56 6.97 11.39 10.32
CA ILE A 56 7.80 11.91 9.24
C ILE A 56 7.53 11.02 8.04
N VAL A 57 7.10 11.63 6.93
CA VAL A 57 6.81 10.93 5.69
C VAL A 57 7.42 11.68 4.53
N GLU A 58 8.09 10.96 3.64
CA GLU A 58 8.64 11.51 2.40
C GLU A 58 8.33 10.59 1.23
N ARG A 59 8.25 11.17 0.04
CA ARG A 59 7.91 10.50 -1.20
C ARG A 59 9.11 10.35 -2.13
N GLU A 60 9.06 9.33 -2.99
CA GLU A 60 9.95 9.18 -4.14
C GLU A 60 11.44 9.29 -3.78
N VAL A 61 11.78 8.65 -2.66
CA VAL A 61 13.15 8.64 -2.12
C VAL A 61 14.03 7.77 -3.01
N THR A 62 15.15 8.32 -3.46
CA THR A 62 16.12 7.56 -4.25
C THR A 62 16.85 6.54 -3.38
N ALA A 63 16.79 5.27 -3.78
CA ALA A 63 17.63 4.22 -3.24
C ALA A 63 18.48 3.60 -4.35
N TYR A 64 19.72 3.27 -4.03
CA TYR A 64 20.69 2.68 -4.95
C TYR A 64 20.73 1.16 -4.75
N LEU A 65 20.67 0.44 -5.87
CA LEU A 65 20.59 -1.01 -5.90
C LEU A 65 21.98 -1.65 -5.99
N ASP A 66 22.05 -2.92 -5.62
CA ASP A 66 23.13 -3.81 -6.01
C ASP A 66 23.06 -4.10 -7.51
N THR A 67 24.01 -3.56 -8.27
CA THR A 67 24.10 -3.79 -9.72
C THR A 67 24.42 -5.25 -10.08
N MET A 68 24.89 -6.07 -9.14
CA MET A 68 25.02 -7.51 -9.37
C MET A 68 23.65 -8.23 -9.35
N LEU A 69 22.70 -7.72 -8.57
CA LEU A 69 21.33 -8.27 -8.47
C LEU A 69 20.39 -7.63 -9.48
N PHE A 70 20.61 -6.36 -9.81
CA PHE A 70 19.82 -5.57 -10.75
C PHE A 70 20.76 -4.86 -11.74
N PRO A 71 21.25 -5.54 -12.79
CA PRO A 71 22.20 -4.97 -13.73
C PRO A 71 21.60 -3.84 -14.58
N ASP A 72 20.30 -3.90 -14.86
CA ASP A 72 19.60 -2.97 -15.75
C ASP A 72 19.24 -1.63 -15.07
N SER A 73 19.37 -1.53 -13.74
CA SER A 73 19.12 -0.29 -13.03
C SER A 73 20.00 -0.13 -11.79
N SER A 74 20.71 0.99 -11.71
CA SER A 74 21.54 1.36 -10.57
C SER A 74 20.75 1.94 -9.38
N HIS A 75 19.50 2.35 -9.60
CA HIS A 75 18.68 3.00 -8.59
C HIS A 75 17.18 2.78 -8.79
N VAL A 76 16.41 3.02 -7.73
CA VAL A 76 14.95 2.99 -7.69
C VAL A 76 14.41 4.17 -6.89
N LYS A 77 13.14 4.47 -7.09
CA LYS A 77 12.39 5.38 -6.24
C LYS A 77 11.51 4.57 -5.31
N ILE A 78 11.71 4.73 -4.01
CA ILE A 78 10.81 4.18 -3.00
C ILE A 78 9.61 5.11 -2.94
N ASP A 79 8.41 4.56 -3.04
CA ASP A 79 7.18 5.34 -3.09
C ASP A 79 7.02 6.25 -1.86
N LEU A 80 7.17 5.68 -0.66
CA LEU A 80 7.16 6.43 0.60
C LEU A 80 8.20 5.89 1.59
N VAL A 81 8.80 6.78 2.37
CA VAL A 81 9.49 6.42 3.61
C VAL A 81 8.74 7.02 4.78
N LEU A 82 8.53 6.22 5.83
CA LEU A 82 7.70 6.58 6.97
C LEU A 82 8.42 6.30 8.28
N ARG A 83 8.29 7.20 9.25
CA ARG A 83 8.78 7.02 10.61
C ARG A 83 7.92 7.79 11.60
N GLU A 84 7.73 7.28 12.80
CA GLU A 84 7.22 8.05 13.94
C GLU A 84 8.23 9.15 14.31
N GLN A 85 7.74 10.32 14.73
CA GLN A 85 8.61 11.44 15.11
C GLN A 85 9.42 11.15 16.36
N ASP A 86 8.80 10.49 17.36
CA ASP A 86 9.45 10.21 18.63
C ASP A 86 10.63 9.22 18.45
N PRO A 87 11.88 9.67 18.69
CA PRO A 87 13.07 8.84 18.51
C PRO A 87 13.15 7.63 19.45
N LEU A 88 12.43 7.64 20.57
CA LEU A 88 12.40 6.53 21.53
C LEU A 88 11.72 5.31 20.94
N PHE A 89 10.72 5.50 20.08
CA PHE A 89 9.98 4.41 19.44
C PHE A 89 10.64 3.94 18.14
N SER A 90 11.59 4.69 17.57
CA SER A 90 11.99 4.46 16.18
C SER A 90 13.40 4.89 15.78
N LYS A 91 14.30 3.90 15.62
CA LYS A 91 15.61 4.03 14.96
C LYS A 91 15.55 3.53 13.51
N GLY A 92 14.99 4.33 12.60
CA GLY A 92 14.98 4.08 11.15
C GLY A 92 13.58 4.18 10.53
N PHE A 93 13.50 4.08 9.21
CA PHE A 93 12.28 4.31 8.43
C PHE A 93 11.70 3.01 7.89
N ILE A 94 10.37 2.90 7.88
CA ILE A 94 9.64 1.92 7.08
C ILE A 94 9.72 2.37 5.63
N PHE A 95 10.15 1.50 4.74
CA PHE A 95 10.04 1.74 3.30
C PHE A 95 8.71 1.16 2.84
N ILE A 96 7.90 1.96 2.16
CA ILE A 96 6.58 1.57 1.69
C ILE A 96 6.57 1.60 0.16
N GLU A 97 6.13 0.50 -0.44
CA GLU A 97 5.88 0.40 -1.88
C GLU A 97 4.38 0.21 -2.11
N VAL A 98 3.82 0.92 -3.08
CA VAL A 98 2.41 0.87 -3.41
C VAL A 98 2.24 0.17 -4.76
N LYS A 99 1.24 -0.70 -4.88
CA LYS A 99 0.86 -1.34 -6.15
C LYS A 99 -0.64 -1.29 -6.37
N CYS A 100 -1.07 -0.64 -7.44
CA CYS A 100 -2.48 -0.59 -7.84
C CYS A 100 -2.73 -1.40 -9.11
N THR A 101 -3.67 -2.36 -9.06
CA THR A 101 -4.01 -3.18 -10.23
C THR A 101 -5.52 -3.39 -10.36
N LYS A 102 -6.00 -3.85 -11.51
CA LYS A 102 -7.41 -4.27 -11.64
C LYS A 102 -7.64 -5.68 -11.09
N LYS A 103 -6.71 -6.58 -11.36
CA LYS A 103 -6.82 -8.03 -11.09
C LYS A 103 -5.88 -8.44 -9.96
N ALA A 104 -6.39 -9.24 -9.02
CA ALA A 104 -5.63 -9.83 -7.93
C ALA A 104 -4.38 -10.61 -8.39
N SER A 105 -4.45 -11.34 -9.50
CA SER A 105 -3.31 -12.10 -10.03
C SER A 105 -2.15 -11.20 -10.48
N ALA A 106 -2.47 -10.05 -11.09
CA ALA A 106 -1.47 -9.05 -11.46
C ALA A 106 -0.86 -8.41 -10.20
N LEU A 107 -1.68 -8.15 -9.17
CA LEU A 107 -1.20 -7.66 -7.89
C LEU A 107 -0.17 -8.64 -7.29
N ILE A 108 -0.53 -9.93 -7.16
CA ILE A 108 0.36 -10.96 -6.60
C ILE A 108 1.73 -10.99 -7.28
N LYS A 109 1.78 -10.82 -8.61
CA LYS A 109 3.04 -10.76 -9.35
C LYS A 109 3.85 -9.52 -8.94
N GLY A 110 3.23 -8.34 -8.95
CA GLY A 110 3.89 -7.09 -8.56
C GLY A 110 4.41 -7.11 -7.12
N LEU A 111 3.63 -7.65 -6.18
CA LEU A 111 4.03 -7.73 -4.77
C LEU A 111 5.30 -8.57 -4.56
N LYS A 112 5.51 -9.61 -5.39
CA LYS A 112 6.74 -10.42 -5.36
C LYS A 112 7.93 -9.64 -5.87
N GLU A 113 7.77 -8.95 -7.00
CA GLU A 113 8.84 -8.15 -7.61
C GLU A 113 9.33 -7.04 -6.66
N ASP A 114 8.42 -6.40 -5.92
CA ASP A 114 8.81 -5.34 -4.98
C ASP A 114 9.61 -5.89 -3.79
N LYS A 115 9.33 -7.11 -3.30
CA LYS A 115 10.19 -7.74 -2.28
C LYS A 115 11.62 -7.91 -2.76
N ASP A 116 11.81 -8.28 -4.02
CA ASP A 116 13.14 -8.54 -4.57
C ASP A 116 13.90 -7.22 -4.83
N LYS A 117 13.22 -6.18 -5.30
CA LYS A 117 13.80 -4.82 -5.41
C LYS A 117 14.29 -4.31 -4.06
N ILE A 118 13.48 -4.42 -3.01
CA ILE A 118 13.80 -3.91 -1.68
C ILE A 118 14.96 -4.66 -1.02
N LYS A 119 15.14 -5.95 -1.33
CA LYS A 119 16.31 -6.74 -0.89
C LYS A 119 17.60 -6.26 -1.57
N ALA A 120 17.51 -5.78 -2.80
CA ALA A 120 18.67 -5.31 -3.54
C ALA A 120 19.11 -3.89 -3.19
N ILE A 121 18.36 -3.14 -2.38
CA ILE A 121 18.79 -1.80 -1.92
C ILE A 121 20.08 -1.92 -1.09
N LYS A 122 21.15 -1.32 -1.60
CA LYS A 122 22.45 -1.19 -0.92
C LYS A 122 22.60 0.11 -0.14
N LYS A 123 22.10 1.21 -0.71
CA LYS A 123 22.29 2.55 -0.14
C LYS A 123 21.04 3.39 -0.29
N CYS A 124 20.69 4.12 0.75
CA CYS A 124 19.63 5.13 0.77
C CYS A 124 20.03 6.19 1.80
N GLU A 125 19.57 7.42 1.62
CA GLU A 125 19.72 8.49 2.62
C GLU A 125 19.08 8.09 3.96
N TYR A 126 17.95 7.38 3.89
CA TYR A 126 17.23 6.91 5.07
C TYR A 126 17.67 5.50 5.46
N ARG A 127 17.95 5.31 6.75
CA ARG A 127 18.20 3.98 7.32
C ARG A 127 16.90 3.18 7.35
N LYS A 128 16.79 2.15 6.50
CA LYS A 128 15.67 1.21 6.50
C LYS A 128 15.60 0.43 7.83
N ARG A 129 14.44 0.44 8.50
CA ARG A 129 14.11 -0.45 9.62
C ARG A 129 13.31 -1.67 9.17
N SER A 130 12.41 -1.48 8.22
CA SER A 130 11.53 -2.50 7.69
C SER A 130 10.99 -2.09 6.31
N PHE A 131 10.19 -2.97 5.73
CA PHE A 131 9.51 -2.78 4.47
C PHE A 131 8.06 -3.20 4.65
N VAL A 132 7.14 -2.40 4.10
CA VAL A 132 5.71 -2.71 4.02
C VAL A 132 5.22 -2.45 2.60
N GLY A 133 4.63 -3.44 1.94
CA GLY A 133 3.96 -3.24 0.66
C GLY A 133 2.46 -2.99 0.85
N ILE A 134 1.89 -2.03 0.12
CA ILE A 134 0.46 -1.74 0.07
C ILE A 134 -0.06 -2.08 -1.33
N GLY A 135 -0.93 -3.09 -1.42
CA GLY A 135 -1.50 -3.56 -2.66
C GLY A 135 -2.99 -3.27 -2.79
N PHE A 136 -3.43 -2.84 -3.97
CA PHE A 136 -4.82 -2.58 -4.29
C PHE A 136 -5.28 -3.39 -5.50
N TYR A 137 -6.48 -3.97 -5.42
CA TYR A 137 -7.16 -4.57 -6.57
C TYR A 137 -8.67 -4.25 -6.60
N LEU A 138 -9.23 -4.10 -7.80
CA LEU A 138 -10.60 -3.61 -8.00
C LEU A 138 -11.65 -4.70 -8.13
N LEU A 139 -11.31 -5.82 -8.77
CA LEU A 139 -12.26 -6.90 -9.04
C LEU A 139 -12.32 -7.86 -7.84
N CYS A 140 -13.14 -7.50 -6.84
CA CYS A 140 -13.26 -8.21 -5.57
C CYS A 140 -14.47 -9.15 -5.53
N ASP A 141 -14.56 -10.09 -6.48
CA ASP A 141 -15.49 -11.21 -6.31
C ASP A 141 -15.09 -12.08 -5.11
N PRO A 142 -16.02 -12.85 -4.51
CA PRO A 142 -15.74 -13.64 -3.31
C PRO A 142 -14.58 -14.62 -3.47
N GLU A 143 -14.55 -15.39 -4.57
CA GLU A 143 -13.52 -16.40 -4.81
C GLU A 143 -12.12 -15.75 -4.92
N THR A 144 -12.01 -14.66 -5.67
CA THR A 144 -10.77 -13.89 -5.79
C THR A 144 -10.33 -13.33 -4.43
N SER A 145 -11.27 -12.88 -3.61
CA SER A 145 -10.98 -12.30 -2.30
C SER A 145 -10.49 -13.35 -1.30
N ASP A 146 -11.14 -14.51 -1.24
CA ASP A 146 -10.71 -15.62 -0.38
C ASP A 146 -9.32 -16.15 -0.77
N ARG A 147 -9.06 -16.22 -2.08
CA ARG A 147 -7.73 -16.59 -2.58
C ARG A 147 -6.67 -15.56 -2.22
N MET A 148 -7.00 -14.27 -2.27
CA MET A 148 -6.08 -13.21 -1.87
C MET A 148 -5.80 -13.28 -0.37
N ASP A 149 -6.82 -13.39 0.47
CA ASP A 149 -6.65 -13.54 1.92
C ASP A 149 -5.75 -14.73 2.26
N SER A 150 -6.04 -15.90 1.70
CA SER A 150 -5.22 -17.10 1.89
C SER A 150 -3.76 -16.86 1.46
N TYR A 151 -3.54 -16.23 0.31
CA TYR A 151 -2.19 -15.91 -0.15
C TYR A 151 -1.45 -14.95 0.79
N VAL A 152 -2.11 -13.87 1.20
CA VAL A 152 -1.52 -12.83 2.04
C VAL A 152 -1.19 -13.38 3.42
N THR A 153 -2.14 -14.05 4.05
CA THR A 153 -1.99 -14.62 5.40
C THR A 153 -0.93 -15.73 5.42
N THR A 154 -0.95 -16.65 4.44
CA THR A 154 -0.04 -17.82 4.47
C THR A 154 1.34 -17.56 3.87
N LYS A 155 1.46 -16.71 2.84
CA LYS A 155 2.73 -16.49 2.11
C LYS A 155 3.39 -15.16 2.44
N LEU A 156 2.59 -14.11 2.62
CA LEU A 156 3.14 -12.78 2.88
C LEU A 156 3.23 -12.45 4.36
N LYS A 157 2.43 -13.12 5.21
CA LYS A 157 2.24 -12.83 6.64
C LYS A 157 1.73 -11.41 6.88
N GLY A 158 0.87 -10.94 5.97
CA GLY A 158 0.27 -9.60 5.98
C GLY A 158 -1.22 -9.63 6.33
N THR A 159 -1.91 -8.53 6.03
CA THR A 159 -3.35 -8.37 6.20
C THR A 159 -4.05 -8.18 4.85
N HIS A 160 -5.27 -8.67 4.74
CA HIS A 160 -6.15 -8.47 3.58
C HIS A 160 -7.51 -7.97 4.06
N GLU A 161 -7.98 -6.89 3.45
CA GLU A 161 -9.27 -6.31 3.80
C GLU A 161 -10.04 -5.85 2.55
N LEU A 162 -11.37 -5.86 2.68
CA LEU A 162 -12.28 -5.33 1.66
C LEU A 162 -12.89 -4.02 2.14
N PHE A 163 -12.36 -2.89 1.67
CA PHE A 163 -12.86 -1.57 2.02
C PHE A 163 -14.12 -1.24 1.22
N ASN A 164 -15.19 -0.88 1.93
CA ASN A 164 -16.41 -0.39 1.30
C ASN A 164 -16.21 1.08 0.88
N ILE A 165 -16.27 1.32 -0.43
CA ILE A 165 -16.10 2.63 -1.06
C ILE A 165 -17.41 3.15 -1.67
N CYS A 166 -18.51 2.42 -1.49
CA CYS A 166 -19.80 2.82 -1.99
C CYS A 166 -20.40 4.00 -1.22
N LYS A 167 -21.08 4.91 -1.95
CA LYS A 167 -21.77 6.09 -1.38
C LYS A 167 -23.19 5.79 -0.89
N CYS A 168 -23.71 4.57 -1.05
CA CYS A 168 -25.06 4.23 -0.65
C CYS A 168 -25.24 4.35 0.88
N SER A 169 -26.25 5.10 1.30
CA SER A 169 -26.61 5.31 2.70
C SER A 169 -27.05 4.02 3.42
N GLN A 170 -27.64 3.07 2.68
CA GLN A 170 -28.04 1.74 3.19
C GLN A 170 -27.17 0.64 2.56
N GLN A 171 -26.10 0.26 3.25
CA GLN A 171 -25.15 -0.73 2.75
C GLN A 171 -25.77 -2.12 2.54
N SER A 172 -26.73 -2.51 3.40
CA SER A 172 -27.41 -3.82 3.32
C SER A 172 -28.28 -4.00 2.08
N LYS A 173 -28.70 -2.92 1.41
CA LYS A 173 -29.52 -2.93 0.19
C LYS A 173 -28.76 -2.49 -1.06
N CYS A 174 -27.45 -2.23 -0.94
CA CYS A 174 -26.64 -1.71 -2.02
C CYS A 174 -26.36 -2.78 -3.09
N LYS A 175 -26.85 -2.54 -4.31
CA LYS A 175 -26.66 -3.38 -5.50
C LYS A 175 -25.55 -2.90 -6.43
N CYS A 176 -24.70 -1.96 -6.00
CA CYS A 176 -23.60 -1.47 -6.83
C CYS A 176 -22.61 -2.59 -7.12
N GLU A 177 -22.28 -2.76 -8.41
CA GLU A 177 -21.32 -3.74 -8.91
C GLU A 177 -19.89 -3.47 -8.37
N PHE A 178 -19.56 -2.19 -8.16
CA PHE A 178 -18.22 -1.71 -7.79
C PHE A 178 -18.19 -1.06 -6.40
N LYS A 179 -18.62 -1.80 -5.38
CA LYS A 179 -18.77 -1.27 -4.00
C LYS A 179 -17.55 -1.43 -3.10
N LYS A 180 -16.56 -2.23 -3.50
CA LYS A 180 -15.42 -2.59 -2.65
C LYS A 180 -14.11 -2.46 -3.41
N ILE A 181 -13.05 -2.16 -2.67
CA ILE A 181 -11.67 -2.34 -3.10
C ILE A 181 -10.99 -3.35 -2.18
N GLY A 182 -10.19 -4.22 -2.77
CA GLY A 182 -9.37 -5.15 -2.02
C GLY A 182 -8.02 -4.51 -1.72
N VAL A 183 -7.63 -4.58 -0.46
CA VAL A 183 -6.41 -3.98 0.07
C VAL A 183 -5.57 -5.07 0.72
N VAL A 184 -4.28 -5.05 0.45
CA VAL A 184 -3.29 -6.00 0.96
C VAL A 184 -2.15 -5.21 1.60
N ILE A 185 -1.72 -5.56 2.80
CA ILE A 185 -0.59 -4.92 3.49
C ILE A 185 0.36 -5.99 4.02
N TYR A 186 1.65 -5.97 3.67
CA TYR A 186 2.57 -7.11 3.89
C TYR A 186 4.07 -6.77 3.84
#